data_AF-A0A953W5K8-F1
#
_entry.id   AF-A0A953W5K8-F1
#
_cell.length_a   1.000
_cell.length_b   1.000
_cell.length_c   1.000
_cell.angle_alpha   90.00
_cell.angle_beta   90.00
_cell.angle_gamma   90.00
#
_symmetry.space_group_name_H-M   'P 1'
#
loop_
_entity.id
_entity.type
_entity.pdbx_description
1 polymer ?
#
loop_
_entity_poly.entity_id
_entity_poly.type
_entity_poly.pdbx_seq_one_letter_code
_entity_poly.pdbx_strand_id
1 'polypeptide(L)'
;EYHQYGWMLLNVGRTGEALEQLHRANDMLALYVYTPESLAEALVVAGRPAEAHTYFDAAIDLAPDTEFSQWLTMRMVTRTPDITLLADPALPLPDDRRAALLRGYRALASRRSEDRVQAVRALLALDQQKQDDAVAVLLAALGASHEAFQIAARIATTTNYPGPSFLWDRNMREVLAEPGFPALAERLGLLEYWRTTGSRPDVCSDNAPPPFCQMI
;
A
#
# COMPACT_ATOMS: atom_id res chain seq x y z
N GLU A 1 -11.42 -12.59 16.38
CA GLU A 1 -11.93 -12.87 15.02
C GLU A 1 -11.91 -11.63 14.13
N TYR A 2 -12.37 -10.46 14.60
CA TYR A 2 -12.40 -9.19 13.86
C TYR A 2 -11.10 -8.78 13.12
N HIS A 3 -9.92 -8.95 13.73
CA HIS A 3 -8.64 -8.59 13.10
C HIS A 3 -8.39 -9.37 11.79
N GLN A 4 -8.44 -10.71 11.86
CA GLN A 4 -8.14 -11.57 10.71
C GLN A 4 -9.19 -11.41 9.61
N TYR A 5 -10.45 -11.23 9.99
CA TYR A 5 -11.53 -10.99 9.05
C TYR A 5 -11.36 -9.62 8.35
N GLY A 6 -11.03 -8.57 9.09
CA GLY A 6 -10.72 -7.25 8.54
C GLY A 6 -9.52 -7.26 7.60
N TRP A 7 -8.46 -7.98 7.96
CA TRP A 7 -7.30 -8.15 7.08
C TRP A 7 -7.65 -8.91 5.79
N MET A 8 -8.44 -9.98 5.88
CA MET A 8 -8.92 -10.70 4.70
C MET A 8 -9.74 -9.79 3.77
N LEU A 9 -10.67 -9.02 4.32
CA LEU A 9 -11.48 -8.05 3.57
C LEU A 9 -10.61 -7.02 2.85
N LEU A 10 -9.56 -6.52 3.51
CA LEU A 10 -8.63 -5.58 2.89
C LEU A 10 -7.91 -6.22 1.70
N ASN A 11 -7.47 -7.48 1.83
CA ASN A 11 -6.78 -8.19 0.76
C ASN A 11 -7.65 -8.42 -0.49
N VAL A 12 -8.96 -8.58 -0.32
CA VAL A 12 -9.91 -8.79 -1.43
C VAL A 12 -10.57 -7.49 -1.93
N GLY A 13 -10.06 -6.32 -1.49
CA GLY A 13 -10.48 -5.01 -1.97
C GLY A 13 -11.76 -4.48 -1.35
N ARG A 14 -12.22 -5.06 -0.24
CA ARG A 14 -13.35 -4.58 0.57
C ARG A 14 -12.87 -3.63 1.66
N THR A 15 -12.20 -2.55 1.27
CA THR A 15 -11.54 -1.60 2.17
C THR A 15 -12.50 -0.96 3.17
N GLY A 16 -13.73 -0.61 2.77
CA GLY A 16 -14.73 -0.01 3.67
C GLY A 16 -15.12 -0.95 4.82
N GLU A 17 -15.49 -2.19 4.50
CA GLU A 17 -15.83 -3.18 5.53
C GLU A 17 -14.60 -3.60 6.34
N ALA A 18 -13.42 -3.67 5.71
CA ALA A 18 -12.17 -3.94 6.42
C ALA A 18 -11.92 -2.92 7.53
N LEU A 19 -12.10 -1.62 7.25
CA LEU A 19 -11.96 -0.56 8.24
C LEU A 19 -12.91 -0.75 9.43
N GLU A 20 -14.18 -1.09 9.18
CA GLU A 20 -15.14 -1.33 10.27
C GLU A 20 -14.70 -2.48 11.18
N GLN A 21 -14.24 -3.59 10.59
CA GLN A 21 -13.79 -4.75 11.35
C GLN A 21 -12.48 -4.46 12.10
N LEU A 22 -11.55 -3.73 11.48
CA LEU A 22 -10.27 -3.38 12.09
C LEU A 22 -10.42 -2.34 13.21
N HIS A 23 -11.35 -1.39 13.09
CA HIS A 23 -11.71 -0.51 14.20
C HIS A 23 -12.22 -1.32 15.41
N ARG A 24 -13.17 -2.24 15.20
CA ARG A 24 -13.65 -3.13 16.29
C ARG A 24 -12.53 -3.96 16.88
N ALA A 25 -11.63 -4.50 16.03
CA ALA A 25 -10.47 -5.26 16.49
C ALA A 25 -9.56 -4.43 17.41
N ASN A 26 -9.27 -3.19 17.00
CA ASN A 26 -8.46 -2.26 17.78
C ASN A 26 -9.14 -1.90 19.11
N ASP A 27 -10.46 -1.70 19.13
CA ASP A 27 -11.22 -1.39 20.36
C ASP A 27 -11.16 -2.53 21.40
N MET A 28 -11.10 -3.79 20.96
CA MET A 28 -11.04 -4.94 21.88
C MET A 28 -9.62 -5.35 22.26
N LEU A 29 -8.64 -5.14 21.38
CA LEU A 29 -7.29 -5.68 21.51
C LEU A 29 -6.22 -4.61 21.30
N ALA A 30 -6.44 -3.39 21.81
CA ALA A 30 -5.56 -2.24 21.60
C ALA A 30 -4.08 -2.48 21.98
N LEU A 31 -3.77 -3.47 22.82
CA LEU A 31 -2.39 -3.81 23.23
C LEU A 31 -1.73 -4.90 22.38
N TYR A 32 -2.40 -5.39 21.34
CA TYR A 32 -1.82 -6.33 20.39
C TYR A 32 -1.33 -5.58 19.15
N VAL A 33 0.00 -5.46 19.01
CA VAL A 33 0.69 -4.58 18.03
C VAL A 33 0.13 -4.62 16.60
N TYR A 34 -0.28 -5.79 16.12
CA TYR A 34 -0.79 -5.95 14.75
C TYR A 34 -2.17 -5.32 14.52
N THR A 35 -2.94 -5.06 15.59
CA THR A 35 -4.28 -4.45 15.47
C THR A 35 -4.22 -2.96 15.08
N PRO A 36 -3.47 -2.08 15.78
CA PRO A 36 -3.29 -0.72 15.32
C PRO A 36 -2.49 -0.68 14.00
N GLU A 37 -1.51 -1.57 13.79
CA GLU A 37 -0.78 -1.63 12.50
C GLU A 37 -1.72 -1.89 11.32
N SER A 38 -2.53 -2.95 11.39
CA SER A 38 -3.43 -3.31 10.28
C SER A 38 -4.49 -2.24 10.04
N LEU A 39 -4.95 -1.57 11.09
CA LEU A 39 -5.86 -0.43 10.98
C LEU A 39 -5.18 0.77 10.30
N ALA A 40 -3.93 1.07 10.65
CA ALA A 40 -3.13 2.11 10.01
C ALA A 40 -2.97 1.83 8.50
N GLU A 41 -2.65 0.60 8.11
CA GLU A 41 -2.55 0.21 6.71
C GLU A 41 -3.87 0.32 5.96
N ALA A 42 -4.98 -0.13 6.56
CA ALA A 42 -6.30 0.01 5.97
C ALA A 42 -6.68 1.49 5.77
N LEU A 43 -6.30 2.37 6.70
CA LEU A 43 -6.51 3.81 6.58
C LEU A 43 -5.68 4.41 5.43
N VAL A 44 -4.42 3.99 5.25
CA VAL A 44 -3.60 4.40 4.10
C VAL A 44 -4.26 3.96 2.79
N VAL A 45 -4.66 2.69 2.69
CA VAL A 45 -5.34 2.13 1.50
C VAL A 45 -6.64 2.90 1.19
N ALA A 46 -7.39 3.29 2.22
CA ALA A 46 -8.59 4.12 2.11
C ALA A 46 -8.32 5.59 1.77
N GLY A 47 -7.06 6.00 1.62
CA GLY A 47 -6.67 7.38 1.32
C GLY A 47 -6.76 8.33 2.51
N ARG A 48 -6.64 7.81 3.74
CA ARG A 48 -6.68 8.54 5.02
C ARG A 48 -5.32 8.48 5.76
N PRO A 49 -4.18 8.80 5.13
CA PRO A 49 -2.86 8.64 5.74
C PRO A 49 -2.64 9.53 6.97
N ALA A 50 -3.30 10.69 7.05
CA ALA A 50 -3.21 11.56 8.22
C ALA A 50 -3.78 10.90 9.49
N GLU A 51 -4.84 10.12 9.36
CA GLU A 51 -5.44 9.37 10.48
C GLU A 51 -4.64 8.10 10.79
N ALA A 52 -3.99 7.51 9.79
CA ALA A 52 -3.13 6.34 9.97
C ALA A 52 -1.94 6.60 10.90
N HIS A 53 -1.41 7.83 10.95
CA HIS A 53 -0.27 8.20 11.81
C HIS A 53 -0.47 7.80 13.27
N THR A 54 -1.61 8.14 13.86
CA THR A 54 -1.90 7.83 15.27
C THR A 54 -1.88 6.32 15.55
N TYR A 55 -2.31 5.51 14.60
CA TYR A 55 -2.30 4.05 14.75
C TYR A 55 -0.93 3.44 14.46
N PHE A 56 -0.13 4.04 13.56
CA PHE A 56 1.29 3.67 13.45
C PHE A 56 2.05 3.98 14.73
N ASP A 57 1.88 5.16 15.32
CA ASP A 57 2.52 5.53 16.60
C ASP A 57 2.15 4.52 17.70
N ALA A 58 0.86 4.17 17.82
CA ALA A 58 0.41 3.16 18.77
C ALA A 58 1.05 1.77 18.51
N ALA A 59 1.21 1.36 17.25
CA ALA A 59 1.88 0.11 16.92
C ALA A 59 3.39 0.17 17.27
N ILE A 60 4.05 1.29 17.01
CA ILE A 60 5.48 1.51 17.32
C ILE A 60 5.72 1.43 18.83
N ASP A 61 4.83 2.02 19.64
CA ASP A 61 4.89 1.97 21.11
C ASP A 61 4.69 0.55 21.67
N LEU A 62 3.96 -0.31 20.95
CA LEU A 62 3.68 -1.70 21.32
C LEU A 62 4.69 -2.69 20.74
N ALA A 63 5.67 -2.22 19.96
CA ALA A 63 6.64 -3.10 19.32
C ALA A 63 7.39 -3.96 20.35
N PRO A 64 7.54 -5.28 20.10
CA PRO A 64 8.17 -6.19 21.05
C PRO A 64 9.68 -5.98 21.20
N ASP A 65 10.30 -5.34 20.21
CA ASP A 65 11.73 -5.06 20.16
C ASP A 65 12.04 -3.86 19.25
N THR A 66 13.29 -3.42 19.29
CA THR A 66 13.77 -2.27 18.52
C THR A 66 13.72 -2.52 17.01
N GLU A 67 13.97 -3.74 16.54
CA GLU A 67 13.98 -4.06 15.11
C GLU A 67 12.56 -3.93 14.52
N PHE A 68 11.57 -4.47 15.21
CA PHE A 68 10.17 -4.37 14.82
C PHE A 68 9.67 -2.91 14.90
N SER A 69 10.06 -2.17 15.94
CA SER A 69 9.77 -0.73 16.06
C SER A 69 10.35 0.08 14.90
N GLN A 70 11.59 -0.21 14.50
CA GLN A 70 12.25 0.42 13.35
C GLN A 70 11.56 0.06 12.04
N TRP A 71 11.14 -1.21 11.88
CA TRP A 71 10.39 -1.64 10.70
C TRP A 71 9.04 -0.93 10.59
N LEU A 72 8.28 -0.81 11.69
CA LEU A 72 7.02 -0.06 11.74
C LEU A 72 7.23 1.43 11.45
N THR A 73 8.28 2.03 12.01
CA THR A 73 8.65 3.43 11.73
C THR A 73 8.95 3.64 10.25
N MET A 74 9.69 2.72 9.63
CA MET A 74 9.94 2.75 8.18
C MET A 74 8.64 2.63 7.40
N ARG A 75 7.74 1.71 7.76
CA ARG A 75 6.42 1.57 7.10
C ARG A 75 5.61 2.85 7.21
N MET A 76 5.49 3.42 8.41
CA MET A 76 4.77 4.68 8.62
C MET A 76 5.31 5.75 7.67
N VAL A 77 6.60 6.06 7.72
CA VAL A 77 7.19 7.15 6.93
C VAL A 77 7.05 6.94 5.42
N THR A 78 7.10 5.70 4.93
CA THR A 78 6.95 5.44 3.49
C THR A 78 5.49 5.37 3.02
N ARG A 79 4.54 5.04 3.92
CA ARG A 79 3.10 4.90 3.62
C ARG A 79 2.31 6.18 3.91
N THR A 80 2.75 7.01 4.85
CA THR A 80 2.20 8.32 5.18
C THR A 80 3.24 9.39 4.83
N PRO A 81 3.33 9.81 3.55
CA PRO A 81 4.54 10.41 2.99
C PRO A 81 4.87 11.80 3.54
N ASP A 82 5.44 11.82 4.75
CA ASP A 82 6.04 12.97 5.37
C ASP A 82 7.50 13.08 4.90
N ILE A 83 7.72 14.02 3.97
CA ILE A 83 9.04 14.26 3.39
C ILE A 83 10.06 14.67 4.45
N THR A 84 9.64 15.28 5.57
CA THR A 84 10.55 15.69 6.64
C THR A 84 11.08 14.48 7.42
N LEU A 85 10.20 13.56 7.82
CA LEU A 85 10.60 12.30 8.45
C LEU A 85 11.40 11.42 7.49
N LEU A 86 11.03 11.38 6.21
CA LEU A 86 11.78 10.63 5.20
C LEU A 86 13.20 11.17 5.00
N ALA A 87 13.42 12.46 5.23
CA ALA A 87 14.74 13.08 5.14
C ALA A 87 15.60 12.86 6.40
N ASP A 88 15.05 12.33 7.49
CA ASP A 88 15.77 12.12 8.74
C ASP A 88 16.85 11.03 8.58
N PRO A 89 18.15 11.35 8.74
CA PRO A 89 19.23 10.38 8.62
C PRO A 89 19.18 9.29 9.71
N ALA A 90 18.46 9.51 10.82
CA ALA A 90 18.29 8.51 11.88
C ALA A 90 17.35 7.35 11.46
N LEU A 91 16.51 7.54 10.45
CA LEU A 91 15.67 6.47 9.92
C LEU A 91 16.57 5.39 9.28
N PRO A 92 16.42 4.09 9.60
CA PRO A 92 17.25 3.02 9.04
C PRO A 92 16.83 2.68 7.61
N LEU A 93 17.04 3.63 6.68
CA LEU A 93 16.69 3.53 5.27
C LEU A 93 17.96 3.73 4.41
N PRO A 94 18.26 2.82 3.46
CA PRO A 94 19.41 2.97 2.56
C PRO A 94 19.40 4.31 1.82
N ASP A 95 20.56 4.95 1.69
CA ASP A 95 20.70 6.32 1.15
C ASP A 95 20.18 6.46 -0.28
N ASP A 96 20.44 5.47 -1.13
CA ASP A 96 19.96 5.42 -2.52
C ASP A 96 18.43 5.36 -2.58
N ARG A 97 17.83 4.50 -1.75
CA ARG A 97 16.38 4.36 -1.61
C ARG A 97 15.76 5.64 -1.07
N ARG A 98 16.34 6.23 -0.02
CA ARG A 98 15.90 7.51 0.55
C ARG A 98 15.92 8.62 -0.50
N ALA A 99 17.03 8.75 -1.24
CA ALA A 99 17.18 9.77 -2.27
C ALA A 99 16.14 9.60 -3.39
N ALA A 100 15.85 8.37 -3.81
CA ALA A 100 14.85 8.08 -4.83
C ALA A 100 13.43 8.41 -4.36
N LEU A 101 13.05 7.99 -3.14
CA LEU A 101 11.74 8.30 -2.56
C LEU A 101 11.54 9.82 -2.37
N LEU A 102 12.53 10.52 -1.81
CA LEU A 102 12.49 11.98 -1.66
C LEU A 102 12.33 12.69 -3.00
N ARG A 103 12.99 12.20 -4.06
CA ARG A 103 12.83 12.74 -5.41
C ARG A 103 11.40 12.54 -5.93
N GLY A 104 10.82 11.35 -5.75
CA GLY A 104 9.45 11.06 -6.15
C GLY A 104 8.42 11.94 -5.45
N TYR A 105 8.48 12.05 -4.12
CA TYR A 105 7.54 12.90 -3.38
C TYR A 105 7.69 14.39 -3.72
N ARG A 106 8.92 14.89 -3.93
CA ARG A 106 9.15 16.26 -4.41
C ARG A 106 8.61 16.50 -5.82
N ALA A 107 8.72 15.50 -6.72
CA ALA A 107 8.18 15.58 -8.07
C ALA A 107 6.64 15.63 -8.10
N LEU A 108 5.97 14.92 -7.17
CA LEU A 108 4.51 15.03 -6.99
C LEU A 108 4.11 16.46 -6.58
N ALA A 109 4.87 17.08 -5.68
CA ALA A 109 4.61 18.44 -5.23
C ALA A 109 4.88 19.51 -6.32
N SER A 110 5.92 19.32 -7.14
CA SER A 110 6.32 20.32 -8.15
C SER A 110 5.40 20.40 -9.37
N ARG A 111 4.65 19.33 -9.65
CA ARG A 111 3.79 19.16 -10.84
C ARG A 111 4.49 19.36 -12.19
N ARG A 112 5.83 19.39 -12.24
CA ARG A 112 6.61 19.48 -13.47
C ARG A 112 6.83 18.09 -14.08
N SER A 113 6.55 17.94 -15.38
CA SER A 113 6.72 16.66 -16.08
C SER A 113 8.16 16.15 -16.06
N GLU A 114 9.14 17.05 -16.19
CA GLU A 114 10.56 16.70 -16.13
C GLU A 114 10.96 16.09 -14.78
N ASP A 115 10.49 16.66 -13.67
CA ASP A 115 10.78 16.11 -12.34
C ASP A 115 10.18 14.72 -12.17
N ARG A 116 8.97 14.49 -12.71
CA ARG A 116 8.33 13.17 -12.70
C ARG A 116 9.15 12.14 -13.45
N VAL A 117 9.63 12.48 -14.65
CA VAL A 117 10.49 11.59 -15.44
C VAL A 117 11.78 11.25 -14.68
N GLN A 118 12.42 12.24 -14.04
CA GLN A 118 13.64 12.01 -13.26
C GLN A 118 13.38 11.21 -11.98
N ALA A 119 12.21 11.36 -11.37
CA ALA A 119 11.79 10.58 -10.21
C ALA A 119 11.53 9.12 -10.59
N VAL A 120 10.74 8.87 -11.64
CA VAL A 120 10.48 7.52 -12.16
C VAL A 120 11.78 6.81 -12.48
N ARG A 121 12.70 7.47 -13.20
CA ARG A 121 14.03 6.92 -13.49
C ARG A 121 14.82 6.55 -12.23
N ALA A 122 14.79 7.40 -11.21
CA ALA A 122 15.52 7.14 -9.96
C ALA A 122 14.94 5.95 -9.19
N LEU A 123 13.61 5.82 -9.14
CA LEU A 123 12.92 4.71 -8.49
C LEU A 123 13.17 3.37 -9.21
N LEU A 124 13.16 3.37 -10.54
CA LEU A 124 13.45 2.17 -11.34
C LEU A 124 14.93 1.77 -11.33
N ALA A 125 15.83 2.69 -11.02
CA ALA A 125 17.25 2.41 -10.87
C ALA A 125 17.60 1.71 -9.55
N LEU A 126 16.67 1.62 -8.60
CA LEU A 126 16.87 0.87 -7.36
C LEU A 126 16.97 -0.63 -7.67
N ASP A 127 17.81 -1.32 -6.89
CA ASP A 127 17.87 -2.79 -6.92
C ASP A 127 16.49 -3.39 -6.62
N GLN A 128 16.20 -4.54 -7.22
CA GLN A 128 14.91 -5.22 -7.09
C GLN A 128 14.44 -5.41 -5.64
N GLN A 129 15.36 -5.67 -4.69
CA GLN A 129 15.02 -5.84 -3.27
C GLN A 129 14.57 -4.54 -2.58
N LYS A 130 14.95 -3.38 -3.12
CA LYS A 130 14.59 -2.05 -2.61
C LYS A 130 13.32 -1.49 -3.27
N GLN A 131 12.84 -2.15 -4.32
CA GLN A 131 11.60 -1.84 -5.04
C GLN A 131 10.41 -2.57 -4.37
N ASP A 132 9.97 -2.04 -3.23
CA ASP A 132 8.85 -2.54 -2.44
C ASP A 132 7.52 -1.83 -2.79
N ASP A 133 6.49 -2.05 -1.97
CA ASP A 133 5.14 -1.55 -2.17
C ASP A 133 5.09 -0.02 -2.17
N ALA A 134 5.87 0.64 -1.31
CA ALA A 134 5.99 2.10 -1.32
C ALA A 134 6.54 2.63 -2.65
N VAL A 135 7.53 1.94 -3.25
CA VAL A 135 8.07 2.30 -4.57
C VAL A 135 7.00 2.10 -5.66
N ALA A 136 6.26 0.98 -5.63
CA ALA A 136 5.20 0.71 -6.59
C ALA A 136 4.09 1.78 -6.54
N VAL A 137 3.61 2.11 -5.34
CA VAL A 137 2.58 3.13 -5.11
C VAL A 137 3.06 4.51 -5.57
N LEU A 138 4.31 4.87 -5.30
CA LEU A 138 4.88 6.15 -5.73
C LEU A 138 5.07 6.23 -7.25
N LEU A 139 5.49 5.14 -7.90
CA LEU A 139 5.55 5.06 -9.37
C LEU A 139 4.16 5.26 -9.98
N ALA A 140 3.13 4.61 -9.43
CA ALA A 140 1.76 4.78 -9.88
C ALA A 140 1.28 6.23 -9.70
N ALA A 141 1.55 6.85 -8.55
CA ALA A 141 1.22 8.25 -8.30
C ALA A 141 1.91 9.23 -9.27
N LEU A 142 3.12 8.88 -9.75
CA LEU A 142 3.86 9.65 -10.74
C LEU A 142 3.34 9.47 -12.16
N GLY A 143 2.49 8.46 -12.41
CA GLY A 143 1.92 8.09 -13.71
C GLY A 143 2.67 6.97 -14.44
N ALA A 144 3.59 6.27 -13.77
CA ALA A 144 4.32 5.12 -14.31
C ALA A 144 3.56 3.81 -13.99
N SER A 145 2.30 3.73 -14.41
CA SER A 145 1.35 2.68 -14.04
C SER A 145 1.77 1.29 -14.51
N HIS A 146 2.41 1.19 -15.68
CA HIS A 146 2.91 -0.08 -16.19
C HIS A 146 4.07 -0.63 -15.35
N GLU A 147 5.06 0.20 -15.04
CA GLU A 147 6.21 -0.22 -14.22
C GLU A 147 5.80 -0.48 -12.77
N ALA A 148 4.87 0.33 -12.23
CA ALA A 148 4.27 0.08 -10.93
C ALA A 148 3.56 -1.29 -10.89
N PHE A 149 2.82 -1.66 -11.95
CA PHE A 149 2.19 -2.97 -12.06
C PHE A 149 3.20 -4.12 -12.04
N GLN A 150 4.31 -4.00 -12.78
CA GLN A 150 5.33 -5.05 -12.81
C GLN A 150 5.92 -5.33 -11.41
N ILE A 151 6.24 -4.26 -10.68
CA ILE A 151 6.75 -4.36 -9.30
C ILE A 151 5.65 -4.91 -8.37
N ALA A 152 4.43 -4.39 -8.47
CA ALA A 152 3.33 -4.79 -7.60
C ALA A 152 2.94 -6.27 -7.80
N ALA A 153 2.88 -6.73 -9.06
CA ALA A 153 2.60 -8.12 -9.40
C ALA A 153 3.65 -9.09 -8.84
N ARG A 154 4.93 -8.69 -8.85
CA ARG A 154 6.00 -9.45 -8.19
C ARG A 154 5.75 -9.54 -6.69
N ILE A 155 5.60 -8.39 -6.01
CA ILE A 155 5.43 -8.34 -4.55
C ILE A 155 4.22 -9.18 -4.12
N ALA A 156 3.07 -8.99 -4.75
CA ALA A 156 1.83 -9.68 -4.41
C ALA A 156 1.91 -11.20 -4.58
N THR A 157 2.81 -11.71 -5.44
CA THR A 157 2.97 -13.15 -5.70
C THR A 157 4.14 -13.80 -4.95
N THR A 158 5.08 -13.01 -4.42
CA THR A 158 6.27 -13.55 -3.74
C THR A 158 6.32 -13.27 -2.23
N THR A 159 5.44 -12.40 -1.72
CA THR A 159 5.46 -12.00 -0.30
C THR A 159 4.11 -12.23 0.36
N ASN A 160 4.13 -12.73 1.60
CA ASN A 160 2.91 -12.93 2.40
C ASN A 160 2.34 -11.61 2.94
N TYR A 161 3.21 -10.62 3.17
CA TYR A 161 2.85 -9.29 3.66
C TYR A 161 3.62 -8.24 2.84
N PRO A 162 2.98 -7.14 2.37
CA PRO A 162 1.59 -6.73 2.63
C PRO A 162 0.53 -7.53 1.86
N GLY A 163 0.92 -8.52 1.04
CA GLY A 163 -0.01 -9.28 0.20
C GLY A 163 -0.64 -8.37 -0.87
N PRO A 164 -1.83 -8.72 -1.41
CA PRO A 164 -2.52 -7.88 -2.41
C PRO A 164 -3.13 -6.58 -1.87
N SER A 165 -3.19 -6.36 -0.56
CA SER A 165 -3.89 -5.22 0.06
C SER A 165 -3.48 -3.83 -0.50
N PHE A 166 -2.20 -3.60 -0.77
CA PHE A 166 -1.70 -2.31 -1.28
C PHE A 166 -2.12 -2.02 -2.72
N LEU A 167 -2.56 -3.03 -3.50
CA LEU A 167 -3.12 -2.83 -4.85
C LEU A 167 -4.38 -1.96 -4.81
N TRP A 168 -5.05 -1.91 -3.66
CA TRP A 168 -6.27 -1.14 -3.46
C TRP A 168 -6.03 0.31 -3.04
N ASP A 169 -4.76 0.70 -2.85
CA ASP A 169 -4.36 2.10 -2.61
C ASP A 169 -4.92 3.01 -3.71
N ARG A 170 -5.34 4.21 -3.34
CA ARG A 170 -5.94 5.18 -4.27
C ARG A 170 -5.00 5.53 -5.43
N ASN A 171 -3.68 5.55 -5.20
CA ASN A 171 -2.72 5.85 -6.26
C ASN A 171 -2.56 4.69 -7.26
N MET A 172 -3.04 3.49 -6.93
CA MET A 172 -2.94 2.29 -7.76
C MET A 172 -4.13 2.13 -8.72
N ARG A 173 -5.08 3.08 -8.79
CA ARG A 173 -6.29 2.96 -9.61
C ARG A 173 -6.00 2.71 -11.10
N GLU A 174 -4.98 3.37 -11.66
CA GLU A 174 -4.55 3.12 -13.03
C GLU A 174 -3.86 1.76 -13.20
N VAL A 175 -3.13 1.29 -12.17
CA VAL A 175 -2.51 -0.04 -12.16
C VAL A 175 -3.56 -1.15 -12.25
N LEU A 176 -4.73 -0.96 -11.63
CA LEU A 176 -5.85 -1.90 -11.74
C LEU A 176 -6.45 -1.97 -13.15
N ALA A 177 -6.18 -0.98 -14.00
CA ALA A 177 -6.61 -0.94 -15.39
C ALA A 177 -5.60 -1.58 -16.36
N GLU A 178 -4.43 -2.00 -15.88
CA GLU A 178 -3.43 -2.67 -16.72
C GLU A 178 -4.00 -3.98 -17.30
N PRO A 179 -3.76 -4.28 -18.60
CA PRO A 179 -4.26 -5.50 -19.23
C PRO A 179 -3.82 -6.80 -18.54
N GLY A 180 -2.71 -6.76 -17.80
CA GLY A 180 -2.19 -7.89 -17.03
C GLY A 180 -2.90 -8.11 -15.68
N PHE A 181 -3.67 -7.14 -15.17
CA PHE A 181 -4.29 -7.23 -13.86
C PHE A 181 -5.26 -8.42 -13.70
N PRO A 182 -6.14 -8.75 -14.66
CA PRO A 182 -7.00 -9.93 -14.54
C PRO A 182 -6.21 -11.23 -14.35
N ALA A 183 -5.10 -11.41 -15.06
CA ALA A 183 -4.24 -12.60 -14.91
C ALA A 183 -3.50 -12.61 -13.55
N LEU A 184 -3.17 -11.45 -13.00
CA LEU A 184 -2.66 -11.35 -11.62
C LEU A 184 -3.76 -11.73 -10.62
N ALA A 185 -4.96 -11.16 -10.76
CA ALA A 185 -6.09 -11.41 -9.86
C ALA A 185 -6.52 -12.89 -9.87
N GLU A 186 -6.49 -13.57 -11.02
CA GLU A 186 -6.71 -15.03 -11.10
C GLU A 186 -5.65 -15.80 -10.29
N ARG A 187 -4.36 -15.47 -10.47
CA ARG A 187 -3.25 -16.14 -9.74
C ARG A 187 -3.31 -15.92 -8.23
N LEU A 188 -3.85 -14.79 -7.80
CA LEU A 188 -4.06 -14.48 -6.38
C LEU A 188 -5.35 -15.10 -5.81
N GLY A 189 -6.14 -15.82 -6.63
CA GLY A 189 -7.43 -16.39 -6.24
C GLY A 189 -8.56 -15.35 -6.07
N LEU A 190 -8.30 -14.08 -6.42
CA LEU A 190 -9.25 -12.98 -6.22
C LEU A 190 -10.44 -13.09 -7.17
N LEU A 191 -10.20 -13.39 -8.45
CA LEU A 191 -11.28 -13.55 -9.44
C LEU A 191 -12.22 -14.71 -9.06
N GLU A 192 -11.68 -15.84 -8.63
CA GLU A 192 -12.46 -16.98 -8.15
C GLU A 192 -13.30 -16.60 -6.92
N TYR A 193 -12.68 -15.93 -5.95
CA TYR A 193 -13.34 -15.46 -4.73
C TYR A 193 -14.52 -14.52 -5.06
N TRP A 194 -14.31 -13.50 -5.89
CA TRP A 194 -15.35 -12.52 -6.22
C TRP A 194 -16.52 -13.16 -6.98
N ARG A 195 -16.23 -14.05 -7.95
CA ARG A 195 -17.27 -14.77 -8.70
C ARG A 195 -18.08 -15.72 -7.82
N THR A 196 -17.40 -16.44 -6.93
CA THR A 196 -18.04 -17.46 -6.08
C THR A 196 -18.90 -16.82 -4.99
N THR A 197 -18.43 -15.73 -4.40
CA THR A 197 -19.13 -15.07 -3.28
C THR A 197 -20.11 -13.99 -3.72
N GLY A 198 -19.98 -13.49 -4.96
CA GLY A 198 -20.68 -12.29 -5.42
C GLY A 198 -20.20 -10.99 -4.77
N SER A 199 -19.16 -11.06 -3.91
CA SER A 199 -18.57 -9.89 -3.25
C SER A 199 -17.62 -9.19 -4.23
N ARG A 200 -17.92 -7.96 -4.61
CA ARG A 200 -17.08 -7.17 -5.54
C ARG A 200 -16.17 -6.24 -4.74
N PRO A 201 -14.92 -5.98 -5.18
CA PRO A 201 -14.06 -5.01 -4.52
C PRO A 201 -14.65 -3.61 -4.67
N ASP A 202 -14.38 -2.73 -3.71
CA ASP A 202 -15.02 -1.41 -3.59
C ASP A 202 -14.78 -0.55 -4.84
N VAL A 203 -13.63 -0.71 -5.50
CA VAL A 203 -13.26 -0.03 -6.75
C VAL A 203 -14.21 -0.29 -7.91
N CYS A 204 -14.99 -1.38 -7.86
CA CYS A 204 -16.00 -1.65 -8.88
C CYS A 204 -17.26 -0.79 -8.74
N SER A 205 -17.38 -0.02 -7.66
CA SER A 205 -18.44 0.97 -7.44
C SER A 205 -17.98 2.40 -7.74
N ASP A 206 -16.72 2.61 -8.13
CA ASP A 206 -16.21 3.92 -8.54
C ASP A 206 -16.90 4.40 -9.83
N ASN A 207 -16.90 5.71 -10.08
CA ASN A 207 -17.49 6.31 -11.29
C ASN A 207 -16.87 5.79 -12.60
N ALA A 208 -15.61 5.39 -12.55
CA ALA A 208 -14.87 4.81 -13.66
C ALA A 208 -14.20 3.50 -13.17
N PRO A 209 -14.96 2.40 -13.07
CA PRO A 209 -14.45 1.17 -12.49
C PRO A 209 -13.39 0.54 -13.43
N PRO A 210 -12.35 -0.12 -12.88
CA PRO A 210 -11.36 -0.81 -13.70
C PRO A 210 -12.00 -1.88 -14.61
N PRO A 211 -11.42 -2.18 -15.79
CA PRO A 211 -11.99 -3.11 -16.76
C PRO A 211 -12.28 -4.51 -16.19
N PHE A 212 -11.45 -5.00 -15.25
CA PHE A 212 -11.64 -6.31 -14.65
C PHE A 212 -12.99 -6.45 -13.91
N CYS A 213 -13.59 -5.34 -13.46
CA CYS A 213 -14.88 -5.35 -12.79
C CYS A 213 -16.00 -5.90 -13.69
N GLN A 214 -15.87 -5.84 -15.02
CA GLN A 214 -16.83 -6.43 -15.95
C GLN A 214 -16.70 -7.96 -16.08
N MET A 215 -15.64 -8.55 -15.51
CA MET A 215 -15.31 -9.98 -15.61
C MET A 215 -15.76 -10.80 -14.39
N ILE A 216 -16.37 -10.14 -13.39
CA ILE A 216 -16.77 -10.70 -12.09
C ILE A 216 -18.25 -10.51 -11.84
#